data_AF-A0A1V4IRT2-F1
#
_entry.id   AF-A0A1V4IRT2-F1
#
_cell.length_a   1.000
_cell.length_b   1.000
_cell.length_c   1.000
_cell.angle_alpha   90.00
_cell.angle_beta   90.00
_cell.angle_gamma   90.00
#
_symmetry.space_group_name_H-M   'P 1'
#
loop_
_entity.id
_entity.type
_entity.pdbx_description
1 polymer ?
#
loop_
_entity_poly.entity_id
_entity_poly.type
_entity_poly.pdbx_seq_one_letter_code
_entity_poly.pdbx_strand_id
1 'polypeptide(L)'
;MSEQMISMLEEILQKVEGIEKALNLNNGAIKSKVISDRQQENLVHNGINNAIMESWEKAKKLIKAEMTEGSYNSLITPLEIYKLEGRTLVFTTQTVMQKEMMETRYKDLIVTAVNFDNKLIDSVKFLIK
;
A
#
# COMPACT_ATOMS: atom_id res chain seq x y z
N MET A 1 28.89 -43.35 -44.40
CA MET A 1 27.96 -43.47 -43.25
C MET A 1 28.37 -42.61 -42.05
N SER A 2 29.67 -42.39 -41.78
CA SER A 2 30.13 -41.57 -40.65
C SER A 2 29.86 -40.06 -40.80
N GLU A 3 30.02 -39.50 -42.00
CA GLU A 3 29.90 -38.04 -42.21
C GLU A 3 28.48 -37.50 -42.01
N GLN A 4 27.45 -38.26 -42.38
CA GLN A 4 26.05 -37.87 -42.12
C GLN A 4 25.74 -37.83 -40.62
N MET A 5 26.28 -38.78 -39.83
CA MET A 5 26.10 -38.74 -38.38
C MET A 5 26.86 -37.57 -37.74
N ILE A 6 28.05 -37.25 -38.23
CA ILE A 6 28.84 -36.10 -37.74
C ILE A 6 28.08 -34.79 -38.02
N SER A 7 27.58 -34.62 -39.25
CA SER A 7 26.78 -33.44 -39.62
C SER A 7 25.50 -33.31 -38.77
N MET A 8 24.81 -34.42 -38.50
CA MET A 8 23.63 -34.41 -37.62
C MET A 8 23.97 -34.02 -36.17
N LEU A 9 25.11 -34.48 -35.64
CA LEU A 9 25.55 -34.15 -34.29
C LEU A 9 25.93 -32.69 -34.14
N GLU A 10 26.60 -32.10 -35.15
CA GLU A 10 26.92 -30.67 -35.19
C GLU A 10 25.66 -29.80 -35.20
N GLU A 11 24.65 -30.23 -35.97
CA GLU A 11 23.37 -29.51 -36.07
C GLU A 11 22.58 -29.56 -34.75
N ILE A 12 22.63 -30.69 -34.04
CA ILE A 12 22.05 -30.85 -32.70
C ILE A 12 22.77 -29.94 -31.70
N LEU A 13 24.11 -29.90 -31.74
CA LEU A 13 24.92 -29.08 -30.84
C LEU A 13 24.56 -27.59 -30.98
N GLN A 14 24.47 -27.08 -32.21
CA GLN A 14 24.07 -25.70 -32.48
C GLN A 14 22.66 -25.38 -31.96
N LYS A 15 21.72 -26.33 -32.09
CA LYS A 15 20.35 -26.15 -31.58
C LYS A 15 20.32 -26.09 -30.06
N VAL A 16 21.12 -26.92 -29.38
CA VAL A 16 21.25 -26.91 -27.91
C VAL A 16 21.82 -25.58 -27.42
N GLU A 17 22.91 -25.09 -28.03
CA GLU A 17 23.50 -23.79 -27.68
C GLU A 17 22.51 -22.63 -27.89
N GLY A 18 21.73 -22.68 -28.97
CA GLY A 18 20.66 -21.71 -29.22
C GLY A 18 19.58 -21.70 -28.14
N ILE A 19 19.19 -22.88 -27.64
CA ILE A 19 18.20 -23.03 -26.58
C ILE A 19 18.74 -22.50 -25.24
N GLU A 20 19.98 -22.85 -24.88
CA GLU A 20 20.62 -22.37 -23.64
C GLU A 20 20.71 -20.84 -23.60
N LYS A 21 21.07 -20.23 -24.73
CA LYS A 21 21.13 -18.77 -24.88
C LYS A 21 19.74 -18.13 -24.71
N ALA A 22 18.71 -18.71 -25.31
CA ALA A 22 17.33 -18.22 -25.18
C ALA A 22 16.81 -18.34 -23.74
N LEU A 23 17.11 -19.44 -23.04
CA LEU A 23 16.74 -19.63 -21.63
C LEU A 23 17.41 -18.59 -20.71
N ASN A 24 18.70 -18.31 -20.93
CA ASN A 24 19.43 -17.31 -20.14
C ASN A 24 18.89 -15.88 -20.35
N LEU A 25 18.54 -15.53 -21.60
CA LEU A 25 17.91 -14.25 -21.91
C LEU A 25 16.52 -14.13 -21.27
N ASN A 26 15.71 -15.19 -21.32
CA ASN A 26 14.38 -15.20 -20.74
C ASN A 26 14.42 -15.08 -19.20
N ASN A 27 15.35 -15.79 -18.55
CA ASN A 27 15.56 -15.69 -17.10
C ASN A 27 16.00 -14.27 -16.67
N GLY A 28 16.82 -13.59 -17.48
CA GLY A 28 17.18 -12.19 -17.25
C GLY A 28 15.99 -11.23 -17.36
N ALA A 29 15.15 -11.41 -18.39
CA ALA A 29 13.94 -10.62 -18.60
C ALA A 29 12.88 -10.83 -17.51
N ILE A 30 12.73 -12.06 -17.02
CA ILE A 30 11.81 -12.36 -15.92
C ILE A 30 12.28 -11.69 -14.62
N LYS A 31 13.58 -11.75 -14.29
CA LYS A 31 14.12 -11.08 -13.11
C LYS A 31 13.92 -9.56 -13.17
N SER A 32 14.17 -8.92 -14.32
CA SER A 32 14.00 -7.48 -14.46
C SER A 32 12.53 -7.05 -14.36
N LYS A 33 11.61 -7.82 -14.97
CA LYS A 33 10.16 -7.63 -14.85
C LYS A 33 9.68 -7.73 -13.40
N VAL A 34 10.09 -8.78 -12.68
CA VAL A 34 9.72 -8.96 -11.26
C VAL A 34 10.24 -7.80 -10.38
N ILE A 35 11.43 -7.29 -10.67
CA ILE A 35 12.00 -6.14 -9.95
C ILE A 35 11.23 -4.86 -10.28
N SER A 36 10.88 -4.61 -11.54
CA SER A 36 10.11 -3.42 -11.92
C SER A 36 8.70 -3.42 -11.33
N ASP A 37 8.02 -4.56 -11.33
CA ASP A 37 6.66 -4.69 -10.80
C ASP A 37 6.66 -4.45 -9.27
N ARG A 38 7.64 -4.99 -8.54
CA ARG A 38 7.81 -4.71 -7.10
C ARG A 38 8.16 -3.26 -6.79
N GLN A 39 8.95 -2.59 -7.64
CA GLN A 39 9.26 -1.17 -7.47
C GLN A 39 8.01 -0.30 -7.69
N GLN A 40 7.17 -0.64 -8.65
CA GLN A 40 5.90 0.04 -8.90
C GLN A 40 4.92 -0.16 -7.73
N GLU A 41 4.77 -1.37 -7.20
CA GLU A 41 3.93 -1.63 -6.02
C GLU A 41 4.35 -0.80 -4.80
N ASN A 42 5.65 -0.69 -4.54
CA ASN A 42 6.17 0.12 -3.44
C ASN A 42 5.97 1.63 -3.65
N LEU A 43 6.11 2.13 -4.88
CA LEU A 43 5.86 3.53 -5.21
C LEU A 43 4.38 3.90 -5.07
N VAL A 44 3.48 3.02 -5.52
CA VAL A 44 2.03 3.19 -5.38
C VAL A 44 1.62 3.14 -3.91
N HIS A 45 2.14 2.17 -3.14
CA HIS A 45 1.87 2.06 -1.70
C HIS A 45 2.32 3.31 -0.92
N ASN A 46 3.52 3.82 -1.19
CA ASN A 46 4.03 5.04 -0.54
C ASN A 46 3.26 6.29 -0.96
N GLY A 47 2.85 6.38 -2.23
CA GLY A 47 2.02 7.48 -2.72
C GLY A 47 0.65 7.53 -2.05
N ILE A 48 -0.01 6.37 -1.88
CA ILE A 48 -1.29 6.25 -1.17
C ILE A 48 -1.14 6.66 0.30
N ASN A 49 -0.08 6.20 0.97
CA ASN A 49 0.17 6.55 2.37
C ASN A 49 0.36 8.06 2.55
N ASN A 50 1.12 8.72 1.66
CA ASN A 50 1.31 10.17 1.70
C ASN A 50 0.00 10.92 1.48
N ALA A 51 -0.80 10.51 0.49
CA ALA A 51 -2.11 11.13 0.22
C ALA A 51 -3.06 11.03 1.43
N ILE A 52 -3.07 9.89 2.12
CA ILE A 52 -3.89 9.69 3.32
C ILE A 52 -3.39 10.56 4.48
N MET A 53 -2.07 10.66 4.68
CA MET A 53 -1.50 11.55 5.70
C MET A 53 -1.90 13.00 5.46
N GLU A 54 -1.79 13.49 4.22
CA GLU A 54 -2.22 14.84 3.85
C GLU A 54 -3.72 15.04 4.09
N SER A 55 -4.55 14.07 3.70
CA SER A 55 -5.99 14.14 3.95
C SER A 55 -6.34 14.11 5.43
N TRP A 56 -5.58 13.39 6.26
CA TRP A 56 -5.76 13.42 7.70
C TRP A 56 -5.40 14.79 8.31
N GLU A 57 -4.32 15.42 7.86
CA GLU A 57 -3.96 16.78 8.29
C GLU A 57 -5.05 17.81 7.94
N LYS A 58 -5.68 17.68 6.78
CA LYS A 58 -6.84 18.50 6.41
C LYS A 58 -8.07 18.16 7.23
N ALA A 59 -8.37 16.88 7.42
CA ALA A 59 -9.49 16.39 8.21
C ALA A 59 -9.45 16.93 9.64
N LYS A 60 -8.26 16.95 10.27
CA LYS A 60 -8.07 17.54 11.60
C LYS A 60 -8.54 19.00 11.67
N LYS A 61 -8.31 19.81 10.63
CA LYS A 61 -8.78 21.20 10.58
C LYS A 61 -10.31 21.29 10.48
N LEU A 62 -10.92 20.43 9.66
CA LEU A 62 -12.38 20.35 9.53
C LEU A 62 -13.02 19.91 10.86
N ILE A 63 -12.50 18.83 11.44
CA ILE A 63 -12.95 18.29 12.72
C ILE A 63 -12.83 19.34 13.83
N LYS A 64 -11.74 20.12 13.88
CA LYS A 64 -11.55 21.20 14.85
C LYS A 64 -12.64 22.27 14.81
N ALA A 65 -13.18 22.56 13.62
CA ALA A 65 -14.27 23.53 13.48
C ALA A 65 -15.61 23.01 14.02
N GLU A 66 -15.80 21.68 14.06
CA GLU A 66 -17.04 21.01 14.45
C GLU A 66 -17.07 20.60 15.94
N MET A 67 -16.05 20.93 16.73
CA MET A 67 -15.98 20.54 18.14
C MET A 67 -15.34 21.59 19.03
N THR A 68 -15.54 21.43 20.34
CA THR A 68 -14.89 22.28 21.34
C THR A 68 -13.39 22.00 21.41
N GLU A 69 -12.62 23.03 21.76
CA GLU A 69 -11.17 22.93 21.89
C GLU A 69 -10.74 21.82 22.87
N GLY A 70 -11.43 21.69 24.01
CA GLY A 70 -11.15 20.63 24.98
C GLY A 70 -11.37 19.22 24.41
N SER A 71 -12.45 19.01 23.66
CA SER A 71 -12.72 17.71 23.01
C SER A 71 -11.68 17.41 21.94
N TYR A 72 -11.33 18.42 21.13
CA TYR A 72 -10.32 18.28 20.09
C TYR A 72 -8.96 17.90 20.68
N ASN A 73 -8.52 18.62 21.71
CA ASN A 73 -7.22 18.41 22.34
C ASN A 73 -7.12 17.05 23.04
N SER A 74 -8.22 16.56 23.62
CA SER A 74 -8.24 15.28 24.34
C SER A 74 -8.47 14.06 23.45
N LEU A 75 -9.20 14.20 22.33
CA LEU A 75 -9.62 13.06 21.51
C LEU A 75 -8.93 12.98 20.14
N ILE A 76 -8.71 14.13 19.48
CA ILE A 76 -8.22 14.17 18.09
C ILE A 76 -6.72 14.40 18.02
N THR A 77 -6.19 15.36 18.79
CA THR A 77 -4.74 15.63 18.85
C THR A 77 -3.90 14.39 19.16
N PRO A 78 -4.25 13.53 20.15
CA PRO A 78 -3.48 12.33 20.44
C PRO A 78 -3.75 11.15 19.49
N LEU A 79 -4.61 11.31 18.48
CA LEU A 79 -4.98 10.24 17.56
C LEU A 79 -3.95 10.10 16.44
N GLU A 80 -3.34 8.92 16.34
CA GLU A 80 -2.30 8.61 15.36
C GLU A 80 -2.80 7.57 14.35
N ILE A 81 -2.44 7.73 13.08
CA ILE A 81 -2.67 6.68 12.07
C ILE A 81 -1.68 5.55 12.34
N TYR A 82 -2.22 4.35 12.55
CA TYR A 82 -1.40 3.14 12.69
C TYR A 82 -1.09 2.52 11.34
N LYS A 83 -2.12 2.31 10.51
CA LYS A 83 -1.98 1.74 9.15
C LYS A 83 -3.25 1.89 8.34
N LEU A 84 -3.14 1.58 7.05
CA LEU A 84 -4.27 1.35 6.15
C LEU A 84 -4.45 -0.17 5.91
N GLU A 85 -5.64 -0.69 6.18
CA GLU A 85 -6.03 -2.06 5.83
C GLU A 85 -7.05 -2.03 4.68
N GLY A 86 -6.58 -2.17 3.45
CA GLY A 86 -7.43 -2.02 2.26
C GLY A 86 -8.00 -0.59 2.18
N ARG A 87 -9.30 -0.42 2.42
CA ARG A 87 -9.99 0.89 2.50
C ARG A 87 -10.41 1.27 3.93
N THR A 88 -9.81 0.62 4.92
CA THR A 88 -10.06 0.89 6.35
C THR A 88 -8.85 1.60 6.96
N LEU A 89 -9.04 2.84 7.41
CA LEU A 89 -7.99 3.57 8.13
C LEU A 89 -8.00 3.18 9.60
N VAL A 90 -6.87 2.67 10.11
CA VAL A 90 -6.73 2.21 11.48
C VAL A 90 -5.98 3.26 12.29
N PHE A 91 -6.60 3.72 13.37
CA PHE A 91 -6.01 4.66 14.31
C PHE A 91 -5.64 3.99 15.63
N THR A 92 -4.65 4.55 16.33
CA THR A 92 -4.34 4.23 17.72
C THR A 92 -4.84 5.31 18.66
N THR A 93 -5.43 4.87 19.77
CA THR A 93 -5.95 5.68 20.87
C THR A 93 -5.15 5.41 22.14
N GLN A 94 -5.10 6.39 23.03
CA GLN A 94 -4.35 6.34 24.29
C GLN A 94 -5.12 5.68 25.42
N THR A 95 -6.46 5.68 25.38
CA THR A 95 -7.30 5.14 26.46
C THR A 95 -8.54 4.43 25.92
N VAL A 96 -9.10 3.52 26.72
CA VAL A 96 -10.38 2.86 26.42
C VAL A 96 -11.49 3.89 26.21
N MET A 97 -11.56 4.91 27.06
CA MET A 97 -12.56 5.97 26.96
C MET A 97 -12.46 6.75 25.64
N GLN A 98 -11.24 7.08 25.21
CA GLN A 98 -11.04 7.71 23.90
C GLN A 98 -11.53 6.79 22.78
N LYS A 99 -11.16 5.50 22.80
CA LYS A 99 -11.62 4.52 21.80
C LYS A 99 -13.15 4.48 21.72
N GLU A 100 -13.83 4.36 22.85
CA GLU A 100 -15.29 4.32 22.90
C GLU A 100 -15.93 5.60 22.34
N MET A 101 -15.42 6.77 22.70
CA MET A 101 -15.92 8.04 22.16
C MET A 101 -15.71 8.13 20.64
N MET A 102 -14.55 7.70 20.16
CA MET A 102 -14.22 7.72 18.73
C MET A 102 -15.10 6.75 17.94
N GLU A 103 -15.35 5.56 18.47
CA GLU A 103 -16.22 4.54 17.85
C GLU A 103 -17.70 4.96 17.82
N THR A 104 -18.18 5.60 18.89
CA THR A 104 -19.62 5.87 19.06
C THR A 104 -20.07 7.23 18.55
N ARG A 105 -19.20 8.26 18.59
CA ARG A 105 -19.60 9.65 18.29
C ARG A 105 -18.89 10.26 17.10
N TYR A 106 -17.61 9.94 16.91
CA TYR A 106 -16.77 10.66 15.95
C TYR A 106 -16.41 9.88 14.70
N LYS A 107 -16.74 8.59 14.65
CA LYS A 107 -16.42 7.70 13.54
C LYS A 107 -16.86 8.27 12.18
N ASP A 108 -18.13 8.66 12.06
CA ASP A 108 -18.70 9.15 10.80
C ASP A 108 -18.15 10.52 10.41
N LEU A 109 -17.91 11.39 11.40
CA LEU A 109 -17.25 12.68 11.18
C LEU A 109 -15.84 12.49 10.61
N ILE A 110 -15.07 11.56 11.17
CA ILE A 110 -13.70 11.26 10.72
C ILE A 110 -13.72 10.69 9.29
N VAL A 111 -14.61 9.73 9.00
CA VAL A 111 -14.75 9.18 7.65
C VAL A 111 -15.09 10.28 6.66
N THR A 112 -16.02 11.16 7.01
CA THR A 112 -16.44 12.27 6.15
C THR A 112 -15.29 13.25 5.92
N ALA A 113 -14.61 13.66 6.99
CA ALA A 113 -13.52 14.63 6.93
C ALA A 113 -12.30 14.12 6.16
N VAL A 114 -11.91 12.85 6.33
CA VAL A 114 -10.78 12.25 5.60
C VAL A 114 -11.09 12.10 4.11
N ASN A 115 -12.34 11.79 3.77
CA ASN A 115 -12.76 11.61 2.38
C ASN A 115 -13.12 12.89 1.65
N PHE A 116 -13.00 14.05 2.29
CA PHE A 116 -13.38 15.35 1.72
C PHE A 116 -12.80 15.55 0.31
N ASP A 117 -11.54 15.15 0.08
CA ASP A 117 -10.83 15.34 -1.19
C ASP A 117 -10.62 14.05 -2.02
N ASN A 118 -10.65 12.85 -1.43
CA ASN A 118 -10.10 11.65 -2.08
C ASN A 118 -11.05 10.42 -2.16
N LYS A 119 -12.11 10.37 -1.35
CA LYS A 119 -13.07 9.24 -1.26
C LYS A 119 -12.41 7.83 -1.18
N LEU A 120 -11.20 7.74 -0.64
CA LEU A 120 -10.42 6.50 -0.62
C LEU A 120 -10.81 5.56 0.53
N ILE A 121 -11.37 6.10 1.61
CA ILE A 121 -11.62 5.39 2.87
C ILE A 121 -13.10 5.01 2.98
N ASP A 122 -13.40 3.73 3.16
CA ASP A 122 -14.78 3.27 3.36
C ASP A 122 -15.14 3.24 4.85
N SER A 123 -14.15 3.03 5.73
CA SER A 123 -14.39 2.98 7.18
C SER A 123 -13.14 3.28 8.00
N VAL A 124 -13.32 3.48 9.30
CA VAL A 124 -12.22 3.62 10.27
C VAL A 124 -12.36 2.64 11.42
N LYS A 125 -11.22 2.24 12.00
CA LYS A 125 -11.11 1.40 13.20
C LYS A 125 -10.17 2.04 14.22
N PHE A 126 -10.38 1.71 15.49
CA PHE A 126 -9.60 2.25 16.59
C PHE A 126 -9.03 1.11 17.43
N LEU A 127 -7.73 1.18 17.71
CA LEU A 127 -7.01 0.26 18.59
C LEU A 127 -6.51 1.02 19.82
N ILE A 128 -6.36 0.34 20.95
CA ILE A 128 -5.70 0.89 22.13
C ILE A 128 -4.21 0.59 22.00
N LYS A 129 -3.37 1.59 22.24
CA LYS A 129 -1.91 1.47 22.21
C LYS A 129 -1.39 0.65 23.39
#